data_AF-R8BTS6-F1
#
_entry.id   AF-R8BTS6-F1
#
_cell.length_a   1.000
_cell.length_b   1.000
_cell.length_c   1.000
_cell.angle_alpha   90.00
_cell.angle_beta   90.00
_cell.angle_gamma   90.00
#
_symmetry.space_group_name_H-M   'P 1'
#
loop_
_entity.id
_entity.type
_entity.pdbx_description
1 polymer ?
#
loop_
_entity_poly.entity_id
_entity_poly.type
_entity_poly.pdbx_seq_one_letter_code
_entity_poly.pdbx_strand_id
1 'polypeptide(L)'
;MDTLDEFMQLGGDFVATESSYQDLLVWPEYSLELDMYPQISNDNSIPEFEVVIASENAWPLARCNPLMYSGTCPRTAIVHLEALEQKCKQEGTWNSLEKFIEQFTGDGVEMPTVVPLTSRTRDKMLAITQTFLHKALDIHRASISGYPKTGYASPGDFSFIVLPPSNILEYFLRSYVRSLQDFYPLVFAGCVDPNEMLSNNQASTLLVLLMIAQGAASVPTAEARYLSAGLTETCRISLFDIIEKDVELSADPIALRCALLFTLLGAWSGDKWQMDIAMGQRGMYLSMLKHAGMLEPQPSMIPTFNNTTSTELQWRSWLHREAQNRLVYNWVMENPNCPVTRCNMVLYHLISLHAVTNFPEIERLARRENFDGSYWELSLRHKRCIYQREEAVFHCGQVFRLLRQMPADRRPAWWSAALYRATLILWTDSISRLDPNFQIQKREDHSPVTSNAVAVDQLTLEDPSVYAYLWHNNGVAVLTRMDGSTVDLDKPTEVLTFAIKTLDEAISTRIGDGIKRKLMTLGSNWSADILGAAAA
;
A
#
# COMPACT_ATOMS: atom_id res chain seq x y z
N MET A 1 -9.73 -24.56 34.35
CA MET A 1 -9.14 -24.50 33.00
C MET A 1 -10.22 -24.42 31.92
N ASP A 2 -11.50 -24.31 32.29
CA ASP A 2 -12.63 -24.27 31.34
C ASP A 2 -13.25 -22.87 31.16
N THR A 3 -12.62 -21.80 31.67
CA THR A 3 -13.14 -20.42 31.58
C THR A 3 -12.39 -19.54 30.56
N LEU A 4 -11.38 -20.09 29.87
CA LEU A 4 -10.61 -19.37 28.84
C LEU A 4 -11.12 -19.65 27.41
N ASP A 5 -11.70 -20.83 27.17
CA ASP A 5 -12.24 -21.21 25.86
C ASP A 5 -13.57 -20.50 25.53
N GLU A 6 -14.28 -19.98 26.54
CA GLU A 6 -15.50 -19.19 26.35
C GLU A 6 -15.21 -17.73 25.94
N PHE A 7 -14.01 -17.21 26.21
CA PHE A 7 -13.58 -15.86 25.86
C PHE A 7 -13.10 -15.75 24.39
N MET A 8 -12.81 -16.89 23.75
CA MET A 8 -12.26 -16.99 22.41
C MET A 8 -13.25 -17.61 21.41
N GLN A 9 -14.56 -17.42 21.60
CA GLN A 9 -15.60 -17.83 20.63
C GLN A 9 -15.49 -17.07 19.29
N LEU A 10 -14.49 -17.43 18.49
CA LEU A 10 -14.61 -17.60 17.05
C LEU A 10 -15.11 -19.04 16.83
N GLY A 11 -16.36 -19.29 17.20
CA GLY A 11 -17.01 -20.58 16.97
C GLY A 11 -17.26 -20.79 15.48
N GLY A 12 -16.45 -21.64 14.86
CA GLY A 12 -16.87 -22.88 14.17
C GLY A 12 -17.99 -22.92 13.12
N ASP A 13 -18.77 -21.87 12.86
CA ASP A 13 -20.00 -21.97 12.07
C ASP A 13 -19.92 -21.31 10.68
N PHE A 14 -18.81 -21.53 9.96
CA PHE A 14 -18.72 -21.22 8.52
C PHE A 14 -18.04 -22.31 7.68
N VAL A 15 -18.03 -23.55 8.16
CA VAL A 15 -17.71 -24.69 7.28
C VAL A 15 -19.02 -25.23 6.72
N ALA A 16 -19.50 -24.59 5.64
CA ALA A 16 -20.44 -25.26 4.77
C ALA A 16 -19.72 -26.42 4.06
N THR A 17 -20.37 -27.57 4.08
CA THR A 17 -19.97 -28.84 3.46
C THR A 17 -19.67 -28.70 1.96
N GLU A 18 -18.53 -29.25 1.55
CA GLU A 18 -18.07 -29.59 0.19
C GLU A 18 -18.71 -28.80 -0.97
N SER A 19 -18.12 -27.65 -1.29
CA SER A 19 -18.17 -27.07 -2.65
C SER A 19 -16.93 -27.54 -3.40
N SER A 20 -17.10 -28.05 -4.63
CA SER A 20 -15.96 -28.50 -5.42
C SER A 20 -15.10 -27.29 -5.80
N TYR A 21 -13.78 -27.46 -5.80
CA TYR A 21 -12.79 -26.44 -6.16
C TYR A 21 -13.07 -25.81 -7.56
N GLN A 22 -13.84 -26.49 -8.41
CA GLN A 22 -14.24 -26.04 -9.73
C GLN A 22 -15.42 -25.05 -9.73
N ASP A 23 -16.30 -25.10 -8.72
CA ASP A 23 -17.49 -24.24 -8.66
C ASP A 23 -17.17 -22.78 -8.27
N LEU A 24 -15.99 -22.55 -7.67
CA LEU A 24 -15.48 -21.21 -7.34
C LEU A 24 -14.77 -20.53 -8.54
N LEU A 25 -14.54 -21.25 -9.64
CA LEU A 25 -13.78 -20.77 -10.80
C LEU A 25 -14.64 -20.18 -11.92
N VAL A 26 -15.97 -20.22 -11.81
CA VAL A 26 -16.86 -19.69 -12.87
C VAL A 26 -17.33 -18.28 -12.50
N TRP A 27 -16.59 -17.28 -12.96
CA TRP A 27 -17.08 -15.89 -13.02
C TRP A 27 -17.35 -15.52 -14.48
N PRO A 28 -18.55 -15.04 -14.85
CA PRO A 28 -18.82 -14.64 -16.22
C PRO A 28 -17.92 -13.47 -16.62
N GLU A 29 -17.21 -13.63 -17.73
CA GLU A 29 -16.33 -12.61 -18.30
C GLU A 29 -17.13 -11.33 -18.61
N TYR A 30 -16.73 -10.21 -17.99
CA TYR A 30 -17.10 -8.90 -18.49
C TYR A 30 -16.06 -8.48 -19.53
N SER A 31 -16.53 -8.25 -20.75
CA SER A 31 -15.74 -7.64 -21.81
C SER A 31 -15.30 -6.25 -21.36
N LEU A 32 -14.02 -6.12 -21.03
CA LEU A 32 -13.39 -4.85 -20.65
C LEU A 32 -12.73 -4.30 -21.90
N GLU A 33 -13.39 -3.31 -22.52
CA GLU A 33 -12.80 -2.55 -23.62
C GLU A 33 -11.45 -1.97 -23.19
N LEU A 34 -10.47 -2.20 -24.05
CA LEU A 34 -9.05 -2.00 -23.82
C LEU A 34 -8.70 -0.53 -24.11
N ASP A 35 -8.90 0.36 -23.14
CA ASP A 35 -8.33 1.71 -23.25
C ASP A 35 -6.83 1.65 -22.96
N MET A 36 -6.03 1.80 -24.02
CA MET A 36 -4.60 2.03 -23.95
C MET A 36 -4.34 3.42 -23.37
N TYR A 37 -4.11 3.50 -22.06
CA TYR A 37 -3.70 4.75 -21.41
C TYR A 37 -2.24 5.10 -21.76
N PRO A 38 -1.93 6.37 -22.08
CA PRO A 38 -0.56 6.80 -22.33
C PRO A 38 0.30 6.65 -21.06
N GLN A 39 1.49 6.06 -21.22
CA GLN A 39 2.47 5.87 -20.15
C GLN A 39 3.31 7.13 -19.96
N ILE A 40 3.31 7.67 -18.73
CA ILE A 40 4.22 8.76 -18.33
C ILE A 40 5.51 8.10 -17.82
N SER A 41 6.58 8.16 -18.63
CA SER A 41 7.93 7.76 -18.22
C SER A 41 8.54 8.84 -17.33
N ASN A 42 8.66 8.60 -16.02
CA ASN A 42 9.40 9.48 -15.11
C ASN A 42 10.81 8.93 -14.87
N ASP A 43 11.74 9.34 -15.72
CA ASP A 43 13.18 9.20 -15.47
C ASP A 43 13.61 10.32 -14.51
N ASN A 44 13.53 10.06 -13.19
CA ASN A 44 14.30 10.72 -12.12
C ASN A 44 13.90 10.15 -10.75
N SER A 45 14.87 9.61 -10.01
CA SER A 45 14.66 9.21 -8.62
C SER A 45 14.28 10.43 -7.78
N ILE A 46 13.09 10.43 -7.18
CA ILE A 46 12.66 11.54 -6.33
C ILE A 46 13.50 11.50 -5.04
N PRO A 47 14.09 12.64 -4.62
CA PRO A 47 14.90 12.72 -3.40
C PRO A 47 14.16 12.22 -2.16
N GLU A 48 14.90 11.61 -1.24
CA GLU A 48 14.40 11.13 0.05
C GLU A 48 15.43 11.41 1.15
N PHE A 49 14.96 11.62 2.38
CA PHE A 49 15.85 11.88 3.51
C PHE A 49 16.69 10.63 3.83
N GLU A 50 18.00 10.80 4.04
CA GLU A 50 18.92 9.70 4.37
C GLU A 50 18.45 8.91 5.59
N VAL A 51 17.87 9.58 6.60
CA VAL A 51 17.33 8.96 7.81
C VAL A 51 16.15 8.01 7.51
N VAL A 52 15.34 8.35 6.50
CA VAL A 52 14.21 7.53 6.05
C VAL A 52 14.74 6.31 5.32
N ILE A 53 15.70 6.50 4.39
CA ILE A 53 16.36 5.39 3.68
C ILE A 53 17.05 4.43 4.67
N ALA A 54 17.77 4.97 5.65
CA ALA A 54 18.42 4.18 6.70
C ALA A 54 17.42 3.35 7.52
N SER A 55 16.17 3.80 7.64
CA SER A 55 15.10 3.11 8.37
C SER A 55 14.45 1.95 7.59
N GLU A 56 14.72 1.81 6.29
CA GLU A 56 14.04 0.84 5.42
C GLU A 56 14.22 -0.61 5.87
N ASN A 57 15.41 -0.97 6.35
CA ASN A 57 15.70 -2.34 6.82
C ASN A 57 14.99 -2.70 8.13
N ALA A 58 14.34 -1.73 8.79
CA ALA A 58 13.50 -2.00 9.94
C ALA A 58 12.03 -2.24 9.57
N TRP A 59 11.62 -2.05 8.31
CA TRP A 59 10.21 -2.14 7.90
C TRP A 59 9.52 -3.42 8.40
N PRO A 60 8.24 -3.33 8.82
CA PRO A 60 7.50 -4.49 9.29
C PRO A 60 7.18 -5.47 8.14
N LEU A 61 7.36 -5.07 6.89
CA LEU A 61 7.23 -5.88 5.67
C LEU A 61 8.46 -5.70 4.77
N ALA A 62 8.55 -6.50 3.71
CA ALA A 62 9.65 -6.46 2.75
C ALA A 62 11.04 -6.61 3.40
N ARG A 63 11.24 -7.75 4.06
CA ARG A 63 12.40 -8.02 4.91
C ARG A 63 13.44 -8.91 4.20
N CYS A 64 13.68 -8.73 2.91
CA CYS A 64 14.66 -9.56 2.18
C CYS A 64 16.14 -9.25 2.52
N ASN A 65 16.40 -8.13 3.18
CA ASN A 65 17.75 -7.69 3.57
C ASN A 65 17.93 -7.79 5.09
N PRO A 66 19.17 -7.81 5.61
CA PRO A 66 19.45 -7.91 7.04
C PRO A 66 18.60 -6.97 7.89
N LEU A 67 18.01 -7.53 8.95
CA LEU A 67 17.04 -6.81 9.78
C LEU A 67 17.72 -5.72 10.60
N MET A 68 17.05 -4.58 10.71
CA MET A 68 17.34 -3.57 11.72
C MET A 68 16.23 -3.59 12.78
N TYR A 69 16.59 -3.83 14.05
CA TYR A 69 15.63 -3.87 15.14
C TYR A 69 15.29 -2.45 15.63
N SER A 70 14.06 -2.26 16.15
CA SER A 70 13.50 -0.93 16.45
C SER A 70 14.34 -0.09 17.42
N GLY A 71 15.14 -0.70 18.30
CA GLY A 71 16.01 0.03 19.23
C GLY A 71 17.16 0.81 18.57
N THR A 72 17.57 0.41 17.37
CA THR A 72 18.63 1.07 16.59
C THR A 72 18.10 1.84 15.38
N CYS A 73 16.78 1.79 15.14
CA CYS A 73 16.16 2.45 14.01
C CYS A 73 16.13 3.98 14.20
N PRO A 74 16.62 4.77 13.24
CA PRO A 74 16.55 6.23 13.33
C PRO A 74 15.11 6.72 13.44
N ARG A 75 14.87 7.75 14.26
CA ARG A 75 13.55 8.38 14.40
C ARG A 75 13.33 9.39 13.27
N THR A 76 12.27 9.18 12.49
CA THR A 76 11.98 9.99 11.30
C THR A 76 10.90 11.05 11.54
N ALA A 77 10.05 10.87 12.57
CA ALA A 77 8.92 11.75 12.86
C ALA A 77 9.33 13.23 13.01
N ILE A 78 10.37 13.52 13.79
CA ILE A 78 10.85 14.90 13.97
C ILE A 78 11.32 15.52 12.65
N VAL A 79 11.97 14.74 11.80
CA VAL A 79 12.48 15.21 10.50
C VAL A 79 11.33 15.59 9.58
N HIS A 80 10.25 14.81 9.56
CA HIS A 80 9.05 15.13 8.78
C HIS A 80 8.34 16.39 9.30
N LEU A 81 8.26 16.57 10.61
CA LEU A 81 7.63 17.76 11.22
C LEU A 81 8.45 19.03 10.97
N GLU A 82 9.78 18.97 11.12
CA GLU A 82 10.68 20.09 10.83
C GLU A 82 10.71 20.43 9.33
N ALA A 83 10.69 19.41 8.46
CA ALA A 83 10.57 19.62 7.02
C ALA A 83 9.26 20.32 6.67
N LEU A 84 8.13 19.92 7.26
CA LEU A 84 6.84 20.59 7.07
C LEU A 84 6.90 22.07 7.50
N GLU A 85 7.50 22.37 8.65
CA GLU A 85 7.65 23.74 9.13
C GLU A 85 8.54 24.60 8.20
N GLN A 86 9.69 24.07 7.81
CA GLN A 86 10.72 24.84 7.11
C GLN A 86 10.46 24.95 5.61
N LYS A 87 10.10 23.83 4.95
CA LYS A 87 9.96 23.79 3.49
C LYS A 87 8.76 24.58 3.00
N CYS A 88 7.66 24.61 3.76
CA CYS A 88 6.49 25.39 3.36
C CYS A 88 6.72 26.91 3.41
N LYS A 89 7.77 27.38 4.10
CA LYS A 89 8.17 28.81 4.14
C LYS A 89 9.11 29.21 3.01
N GLN A 90 9.80 28.24 2.41
CA GLN A 90 10.80 28.52 1.38
C GLN A 90 10.12 29.04 0.11
N GLU A 91 10.63 30.14 -0.43
CA GLU A 91 10.13 30.70 -1.68
C GLU A 91 10.45 29.73 -2.83
N GLY A 92 9.49 29.55 -3.73
CA GLY A 92 9.63 28.66 -4.89
C GLY A 92 9.51 27.16 -4.59
N THR A 93 9.18 26.78 -3.35
CA THR A 93 8.95 25.38 -2.97
C THR A 93 7.98 24.66 -3.90
N TRP A 94 6.89 25.30 -4.32
CA TRP A 94 5.85 24.63 -5.10
C TRP A 94 6.10 24.65 -6.62
N ASN A 95 7.16 25.31 -7.09
CA ASN A 95 7.42 25.51 -8.52
C ASN A 95 7.55 24.19 -9.31
N SER A 96 8.19 23.17 -8.73
CA SER A 96 8.33 21.85 -9.36
C SER A 96 6.96 21.18 -9.55
N LEU A 97 6.09 21.31 -8.54
CA LEU A 97 4.75 20.76 -8.57
C LEU A 97 3.84 21.54 -9.52
N GLU A 98 3.95 22.86 -9.59
CA GLU A 98 3.19 23.67 -10.55
C GLU A 98 3.49 23.25 -11.99
N LYS A 99 4.76 23.06 -12.33
CA LYS A 99 5.17 22.52 -13.65
C LYS A 99 4.60 21.12 -13.90
N PHE A 100 4.62 20.26 -12.88
CA PHE A 100 4.03 18.92 -12.99
C PHE A 100 2.51 19.00 -13.26
N ILE A 101 1.79 19.88 -12.56
CA ILE A 101 0.35 20.08 -12.75
C ILE A 101 0.05 20.60 -14.16
N GLU A 102 0.82 21.57 -14.66
CA GLU A 102 0.66 22.12 -16.02
C GLU A 102 0.85 21.04 -17.09
N GLN A 103 1.86 20.18 -16.93
CA GLN A 103 2.09 19.05 -17.83
C GLN A 103 0.94 18.03 -17.75
N PHE A 104 0.59 17.62 -16.54
CA PHE A 104 -0.44 16.60 -16.31
C PHE A 104 -1.84 17.03 -16.76
N THR A 105 -2.18 18.31 -16.62
CA THR A 105 -3.46 18.87 -17.10
C THR A 105 -3.45 19.09 -18.62
N GLY A 106 -2.29 19.40 -19.21
CA GLY A 106 -2.11 19.48 -20.67
C GLY A 106 -2.38 18.17 -21.41
N ASP A 107 -2.17 17.04 -20.73
CA ASP A 107 -2.44 15.69 -21.26
C ASP A 107 -3.94 15.32 -21.29
N GLY A 108 -4.84 16.24 -20.92
CA GLY A 108 -6.28 16.05 -21.02
C GLY A 108 -6.88 15.12 -19.96
N VAL A 109 -6.15 14.89 -18.86
CA VAL A 109 -6.59 14.00 -17.78
C VAL A 109 -7.76 14.62 -17.01
N GLU A 110 -8.92 13.97 -17.04
CA GLU A 110 -10.07 14.40 -16.24
C GLU A 110 -9.78 14.25 -14.74
N MET A 111 -9.95 15.34 -13.99
CA MET A 111 -9.73 15.39 -12.55
C MET A 111 -11.05 15.54 -11.80
N PRO A 112 -11.19 14.92 -10.61
CA PRO A 112 -12.37 15.09 -9.76
C PRO A 112 -12.62 16.55 -9.38
N THR A 113 -13.87 16.87 -9.03
CA THR A 113 -14.27 18.24 -8.72
C THR A 113 -13.96 18.58 -7.26
N VAL A 114 -13.35 19.75 -7.04
CA VAL A 114 -13.11 20.33 -5.71
C VAL A 114 -13.56 21.78 -5.74
N VAL A 115 -14.42 22.18 -4.80
CA VAL A 115 -14.87 23.57 -4.65
C VAL A 115 -13.69 24.43 -4.19
N PRO A 116 -13.41 25.58 -4.83
CA PRO A 116 -12.28 26.43 -4.47
C PRO A 116 -12.30 26.88 -3.01
N LEU A 117 -11.11 26.93 -2.38
CA LEU A 117 -10.98 27.33 -0.98
C LEU A 117 -11.25 28.83 -0.83
N THR A 118 -12.20 29.20 0.04
CA THR A 118 -12.36 30.61 0.45
C THR A 118 -11.22 31.04 1.38
N SER A 119 -10.90 32.34 1.41
CA SER A 119 -9.89 32.88 2.34
C SER A 119 -10.21 32.53 3.80
N ARG A 120 -11.49 32.58 4.18
CA ARG A 120 -11.94 32.21 5.53
C ARG A 120 -11.63 30.76 5.87
N THR A 121 -11.91 29.83 4.96
CA THR A 121 -11.62 28.40 5.15
C THR A 121 -10.12 28.16 5.26
N ARG A 122 -9.33 28.82 4.39
CA ARG A 122 -7.87 28.74 4.40
C ARG A 122 -7.26 29.26 5.70
N ASP A 123 -7.71 30.41 6.19
CA ASP A 123 -7.22 31.01 7.44
C ASP A 123 -7.54 30.13 8.65
N LYS A 124 -8.74 29.53 8.66
CA LYS A 124 -9.14 28.57 9.69
C LYS A 124 -8.28 27.30 9.67
N MET A 125 -8.03 26.73 8.48
CA MET A 125 -7.11 25.60 8.31
C MET A 125 -5.73 25.95 8.83
N LEU A 126 -5.21 27.14 8.49
CA LEU A 126 -3.90 27.61 8.91
C LEU A 126 -3.78 27.66 10.44
N ALA A 127 -4.73 28.31 11.11
CA ALA A 127 -4.71 28.46 12.57
C ALA A 127 -4.77 27.11 13.32
N ILE A 128 -5.58 26.17 12.84
CA ILE A 128 -5.71 24.85 13.45
C ILE A 128 -4.47 23.99 13.15
N THR A 129 -3.97 24.01 11.90
CA THR A 129 -2.75 23.29 11.52
C THR A 129 -1.55 23.76 12.33
N GLN A 130 -1.44 25.07 12.56
CA GLN A 130 -0.43 25.67 13.42
C GLN A 130 -0.46 25.07 14.83
N THR A 131 -1.66 24.96 15.41
CA THR A 131 -1.86 24.40 16.77
C THR A 131 -1.47 22.91 16.82
N PHE A 132 -1.86 22.15 15.79
CA PHE A 132 -1.53 20.73 15.67
C PHE A 132 -0.04 20.49 15.50
N LEU A 133 0.62 21.25 14.62
CA LEU A 133 2.05 21.11 14.35
C LEU A 133 2.89 21.48 15.58
N HIS A 134 2.54 22.57 16.28
CA HIS A 134 3.22 22.95 17.53
C HIS A 134 3.22 21.81 18.53
N LYS A 135 2.06 21.19 18.76
CA LYS A 135 1.92 20.05 19.67
C LYS A 135 2.75 18.85 19.25
N ALA A 136 2.73 18.51 17.95
CA ALA A 136 3.51 17.39 17.44
C ALA A 136 5.02 17.63 17.62
N LEU A 137 5.50 18.84 17.34
CA LEU A 137 6.90 19.23 17.56
C LEU A 137 7.28 19.18 19.03
N ASP A 138 6.45 19.68 19.94
CA ASP A 138 6.72 19.64 21.38
C ASP A 138 6.91 18.21 21.90
N ILE A 139 6.02 17.29 21.51
CA ILE A 139 6.08 15.88 21.92
C ILE A 139 7.38 15.23 21.45
N HIS A 140 7.77 15.44 20.20
CA HIS A 140 8.97 14.81 19.65
C HIS A 140 10.28 15.49 20.13
N ARG A 141 10.29 16.81 20.32
CA ARG A 141 11.44 17.54 20.88
C ARG A 141 11.71 17.16 22.34
N ALA A 142 10.66 17.01 23.15
CA ALA A 142 10.79 16.56 24.54
C ALA A 142 11.34 15.12 24.65
N SER A 143 11.10 14.28 23.64
CA SER A 143 11.63 12.91 23.61
C SER A 143 13.13 12.86 23.22
N ILE A 144 13.65 13.88 22.53
CA ILE A 144 15.03 13.92 22.01
C ILE A 144 16.02 14.49 23.04
N SER A 145 15.57 15.26 24.03
CA SER A 145 16.45 15.83 25.08
C SER A 145 17.17 14.80 25.97
N GLY A 146 16.91 13.49 25.78
CA GLY A 146 17.62 12.38 26.41
C GLY A 146 18.71 11.69 25.56
N TYR A 147 18.93 12.08 24.29
CA TYR A 147 19.92 11.47 23.38
C TYR A 147 20.86 12.52 22.75
N PRO A 148 22.14 12.19 22.46
CA PRO A 148 23.09 13.16 21.93
C PRO A 148 22.67 13.68 20.54
N LYS A 149 22.64 15.01 20.40
CA LYS A 149 22.18 15.73 19.21
C LYS A 149 23.10 15.48 18.00
N THR A 150 22.54 14.94 16.92
CA THR A 150 23.13 15.02 15.58
C THR A 150 22.56 16.25 14.86
N GLY A 151 23.34 17.33 14.78
CA GLY A 151 23.31 18.34 13.71
C GLY A 151 22.07 19.20 13.42
N TYR A 152 20.87 18.91 13.94
CA TYR A 152 19.64 19.64 13.60
C TYR A 152 19.18 20.61 14.71
N ALA A 153 18.38 21.60 14.30
CA ALA A 153 18.20 22.93 14.90
C ALA A 153 17.87 22.97 16.42
N SER A 154 18.24 24.10 17.04
CA SER A 154 18.06 24.34 18.48
C SER A 154 16.59 24.31 18.94
N PRO A 155 16.30 23.91 20.20
CA PRO A 155 14.94 23.64 20.70
C PRO A 155 14.04 24.87 20.93
N GLY A 156 14.27 26.01 20.28
CA GLY A 156 13.71 27.31 20.69
C GLY A 156 12.85 28.06 19.68
N ASP A 157 12.95 27.82 18.37
CA ASP A 157 12.36 28.73 17.37
C ASP A 157 11.28 28.07 16.52
N PHE A 158 10.16 27.64 17.13
CA PHE A 158 8.95 27.44 16.34
C PHE A 158 8.32 28.81 16.04
N SER A 159 8.34 29.21 14.77
CA SER A 159 7.93 30.56 14.37
C SER A 159 6.44 30.62 13.98
N PHE A 160 6.06 30.00 12.86
CA PHE A 160 4.68 29.79 12.41
C PHE A 160 4.71 28.89 11.16
N ILE A 161 3.64 28.16 10.83
CA ILE A 161 3.52 27.41 9.58
C ILE A 161 2.98 28.31 8.47
N VAL A 162 3.38 28.05 7.23
CA VAL A 162 2.73 28.61 6.04
C VAL A 162 2.05 27.45 5.31
N LEU A 163 0.77 27.58 4.98
CA LEU A 163 0.11 26.56 4.16
C LEU A 163 0.50 26.69 2.68
N PRO A 164 0.59 25.58 1.92
CA PRO A 164 0.72 25.62 0.47
C PRO A 164 -0.31 26.55 -0.18
N PRO A 165 -0.03 27.17 -1.34
CA PRO A 165 -1.01 27.97 -2.10
C PRO A 165 -2.35 27.24 -2.33
N SER A 166 -3.46 27.98 -2.47
CA SER A 166 -4.80 27.35 -2.54
C SER A 166 -4.95 26.40 -3.72
N ASN A 167 -4.43 26.75 -4.89
CA ASN A 167 -4.41 25.88 -6.07
C ASN A 167 -3.68 24.55 -5.80
N ILE A 168 -2.60 24.58 -5.01
CA ILE A 168 -1.85 23.39 -4.62
C ILE A 168 -2.64 22.52 -3.64
N LEU A 169 -3.27 23.13 -2.63
CA LEU A 169 -4.14 22.39 -1.69
C LEU A 169 -5.33 21.74 -2.41
N GLU A 170 -5.97 22.48 -3.31
CA GLU A 170 -7.08 21.98 -4.12
C GLU A 170 -6.61 20.85 -5.04
N TYR A 171 -5.42 20.95 -5.65
CA TYR A 171 -4.86 19.88 -6.46
C TYR A 171 -4.67 18.59 -5.63
N PHE A 172 -4.12 18.69 -4.42
CA PHE A 172 -3.99 17.52 -3.55
C PHE A 172 -5.36 16.93 -3.18
N LEU A 173 -6.38 17.74 -2.92
CA LEU A 173 -7.75 17.24 -2.71
C LEU A 173 -8.29 16.50 -3.95
N ARG A 174 -8.04 17.01 -5.16
CA ARG A 174 -8.42 16.30 -6.41
C ARG A 174 -7.67 14.98 -6.54
N SER A 175 -6.37 14.98 -6.22
CA SER A 175 -5.52 13.79 -6.24
C SER A 175 -5.96 12.74 -5.21
N TYR A 176 -6.44 13.17 -4.04
CA TYR A 176 -7.05 12.29 -3.03
C TYR A 176 -8.28 11.57 -3.58
N VAL A 177 -9.21 12.32 -4.18
CA VAL A 177 -10.42 11.72 -4.76
C VAL A 177 -10.02 10.74 -5.86
N ARG A 178 -9.10 11.13 -6.76
CA ARG A 178 -8.65 10.29 -7.87
C ARG A 178 -7.99 8.99 -7.41
N SER A 179 -7.09 9.05 -6.44
CA SER A 179 -6.31 7.89 -6.00
C SER A 179 -7.08 6.95 -5.08
N LEU A 180 -8.06 7.46 -4.34
CA LEU A 180 -8.74 6.69 -3.31
C LEU A 180 -10.15 6.24 -3.71
N GLN A 181 -10.90 7.00 -4.50
CA GLN A 181 -12.32 6.76 -4.77
C GLN A 181 -12.62 5.37 -5.36
N ASP A 182 -11.72 4.84 -6.20
CA ASP A 182 -11.86 3.52 -6.84
C ASP A 182 -11.75 2.36 -5.85
N PHE A 183 -11.10 2.57 -4.70
CA PHE A 183 -10.85 1.55 -3.68
C PHE A 183 -11.65 1.79 -2.40
N TYR A 184 -11.77 3.05 -2.02
CA TYR A 184 -12.49 3.51 -0.84
C TYR A 184 -13.44 4.67 -1.20
N PRO A 185 -14.70 4.40 -1.54
CA PRO A 185 -15.67 5.42 -1.95
C PRO A 185 -16.15 6.24 -0.74
N LEU A 186 -15.27 7.09 -0.21
CA LEU A 186 -15.51 7.94 0.97
C LEU A 186 -16.09 9.32 0.61
N VAL A 187 -16.02 9.72 -0.66
CA VAL A 187 -16.53 11.00 -1.18
C VAL A 187 -17.82 10.78 -1.94
N PHE A 188 -18.88 11.50 -1.55
CA PHE A 188 -20.18 11.42 -2.20
C PHE A 188 -20.18 12.28 -3.47
N ALA A 189 -20.78 11.76 -4.55
CA ALA A 189 -20.93 12.46 -5.84
C ALA A 189 -19.62 12.94 -6.52
N GLY A 190 -18.45 12.44 -6.11
CA GLY A 190 -17.16 12.80 -6.70
C GLY A 190 -16.75 14.27 -6.53
N CYS A 191 -17.39 14.99 -5.60
CA CYS A 191 -17.11 16.39 -5.31
C CYS A 191 -16.71 16.58 -3.85
N VAL A 192 -15.63 17.32 -3.61
CA VAL A 192 -15.21 17.73 -2.26
C VAL A 192 -15.46 19.23 -2.11
N ASP A 193 -16.30 19.61 -1.15
CA ASP A 193 -16.44 21.00 -0.73
C ASP A 193 -15.76 21.23 0.64
N PRO A 194 -14.49 21.68 0.66
CA PRO A 194 -13.80 21.95 1.92
C PRO A 194 -14.45 23.09 2.71
N ASN A 195 -15.18 24.00 2.06
CA ASN A 195 -15.82 25.12 2.75
C ASN A 195 -17.03 24.65 3.57
N GLU A 196 -17.77 23.67 3.05
CA GLU A 196 -18.86 23.01 3.78
C GLU A 196 -18.31 22.07 4.86
N MET A 197 -17.29 21.27 4.53
CA MET A 197 -16.73 20.27 5.44
C MET A 197 -16.15 20.88 6.72
N LEU A 198 -15.53 22.06 6.66
CA LEU A 198 -14.94 22.71 7.84
C LEU A 198 -15.97 23.35 8.80
N SER A 199 -17.10 22.69 9.05
CA SER A 199 -18.13 23.11 10.01
C SER A 199 -17.65 22.96 11.47
N ASN A 200 -17.03 24.02 12.00
CA ASN A 200 -16.76 24.33 13.42
C ASN A 200 -16.15 23.30 14.40
N ASN A 201 -15.65 22.14 13.98
CA ASN A 201 -14.91 21.24 14.86
C ASN A 201 -13.47 20.94 14.37
N GLN A 202 -12.59 20.58 15.32
CA GLN A 202 -11.19 20.25 15.04
C GLN A 202 -11.05 18.97 14.20
N ALA A 203 -11.94 17.99 14.41
CA ALA A 203 -11.98 16.73 13.66
C ALA A 203 -12.18 16.93 12.15
N SER A 204 -13.03 17.87 11.73
CA SER A 204 -13.25 18.14 10.29
C SER A 204 -12.03 18.78 9.64
N THR A 205 -11.32 19.64 10.36
CA THR A 205 -10.06 20.20 9.83
C THR A 205 -9.01 19.11 9.72
N LEU A 206 -8.94 18.22 10.70
CA LEU A 206 -8.06 17.06 10.68
C LEU A 206 -8.38 16.13 9.49
N LEU A 207 -9.66 15.92 9.19
CA LEU A 207 -10.10 15.15 8.02
C LEU A 207 -9.58 15.77 6.72
N VAL A 208 -9.77 17.08 6.52
CA VAL A 208 -9.29 17.77 5.31
C VAL A 208 -7.77 17.73 5.20
N LEU A 209 -7.04 17.88 6.31
CA LEU A 209 -5.58 17.77 6.31
C LEU A 209 -5.10 16.35 5.95
N LEU A 210 -5.78 15.30 6.43
CA LEU A 210 -5.49 13.93 6.03
C LEU A 210 -5.83 13.65 4.57
N MET A 211 -6.92 14.22 4.05
CA MET A 211 -7.24 14.15 2.61
C MET A 211 -6.13 14.80 1.78
N ILE A 212 -5.63 15.98 2.18
CA ILE A 212 -4.49 16.62 1.52
C ILE A 212 -3.24 15.75 1.61
N ALA A 213 -2.94 15.17 2.79
CA ALA A 213 -1.78 14.31 2.98
C ALA A 213 -1.83 13.04 2.11
N GLN A 214 -3.01 12.43 1.98
CA GLN A 214 -3.26 11.27 1.12
C GLN A 214 -3.11 11.66 -0.36
N GLY A 215 -3.67 12.80 -0.77
CA GLY A 215 -3.48 13.32 -2.12
C GLY A 215 -2.01 13.60 -2.44
N ALA A 216 -1.29 14.23 -1.54
CA ALA A 216 0.14 14.48 -1.68
C ALA A 216 0.97 13.19 -1.77
N ALA A 217 0.59 12.12 -1.07
CA ALA A 217 1.27 10.82 -1.16
C ALA A 217 1.19 10.18 -2.56
N SER A 218 0.17 10.52 -3.34
CA SER A 218 -0.03 10.02 -4.71
C SER A 218 0.70 10.84 -5.79
N VAL A 219 1.37 11.94 -5.41
CA VAL A 219 2.03 12.85 -6.35
C VAL A 219 3.54 12.61 -6.35
N PRO A 220 4.16 12.35 -7.52
CA PRO A 220 5.57 11.97 -7.63
C PRO A 220 6.51 13.19 -7.59
N THR A 221 6.45 14.01 -6.53
CA THR A 221 7.38 15.12 -6.29
C THR A 221 7.94 15.11 -4.88
N ALA A 222 9.15 15.64 -4.68
CA ALA A 222 9.78 15.72 -3.36
C ALA A 222 8.95 16.56 -2.39
N GLU A 223 8.29 17.60 -2.92
CA GLU A 223 7.52 18.55 -2.15
C GLU A 223 6.21 17.98 -1.62
N ALA A 224 5.56 17.13 -2.42
CA ALA A 224 4.42 16.37 -1.98
C ALA A 224 4.79 15.31 -0.92
N ARG A 225 5.99 14.68 -1.04
CA ARG A 225 6.47 13.66 -0.09
C ARG A 225 6.64 14.15 1.33
N TYR A 226 7.33 15.27 1.55
CA TYR A 226 7.50 15.78 2.91
C TYR A 226 6.21 16.42 3.44
N LEU A 227 5.38 17.03 2.58
CA LEU A 227 4.06 17.55 3.00
C LEU A 227 3.19 16.41 3.52
N SER A 228 3.09 15.32 2.75
CA SER A 228 2.33 14.13 3.14
C SER A 228 2.85 13.55 4.46
N ALA A 229 4.15 13.34 4.59
CA ALA A 229 4.74 12.75 5.79
C ALA A 229 4.54 13.62 7.04
N GLY A 230 4.79 14.93 6.91
CA GLY A 230 4.64 15.87 8.01
C GLY A 230 3.18 16.06 8.44
N LEU A 231 2.24 16.15 7.49
CA LEU A 231 0.81 16.25 7.79
C LEU A 231 0.28 14.95 8.40
N THR A 232 0.71 13.78 7.91
CA THR A 232 0.35 12.47 8.49
C THR A 232 0.71 12.42 9.98
N GLU A 233 1.94 12.79 10.32
CA GLU A 233 2.41 12.76 11.70
C GLU A 233 1.74 13.82 12.58
N THR A 234 1.54 15.03 12.05
CA THR A 234 0.81 16.12 12.71
C THR A 234 -0.63 15.72 13.04
N CYS A 235 -1.33 15.13 12.07
CA CYS A 235 -2.70 14.68 12.20
C CYS A 235 -2.81 13.47 13.13
N ARG A 236 -1.85 12.53 13.10
CA ARG A 236 -1.83 11.37 14.00
C ARG A 236 -1.83 11.78 15.48
N ILE A 237 -0.90 12.66 15.84
CA ILE A 237 -0.80 13.19 17.22
C ILE A 237 -2.09 13.90 17.61
N SER A 238 -2.62 14.73 16.70
CA SER A 238 -3.80 15.54 16.99
C SER A 238 -5.07 14.70 17.08
N LEU A 239 -5.20 13.64 16.26
CA LEU A 239 -6.34 12.74 16.27
C LEU A 239 -6.43 12.00 17.60
N PHE A 240 -5.29 11.50 18.10
CA PHE A 240 -5.25 10.87 19.42
C PHE A 240 -5.62 11.85 20.52
N ASP A 241 -5.03 13.06 20.51
CA ASP A 241 -5.27 14.08 21.54
C ASP A 241 -6.74 14.57 21.58
N ILE A 242 -7.39 14.76 20.43
CA ILE A 242 -8.80 15.19 20.42
C ILE A 242 -9.73 14.09 20.97
N ILE A 243 -9.50 12.83 20.62
CA ILE A 243 -10.30 11.70 21.13
C ILE A 243 -10.06 11.48 22.62
N GLU A 244 -8.83 11.68 23.09
CA GLU A 244 -8.50 11.56 24.52
C GLU A 244 -9.18 12.67 25.35
N LYS A 245 -9.26 13.90 24.81
CA LYS A 245 -9.93 15.02 25.47
C LYS A 245 -11.45 14.94 25.41
N ASP A 246 -11.98 14.34 24.36
CA ASP A 246 -13.41 14.17 24.14
C ASP A 246 -13.69 12.74 23.67
N VAL A 247 -13.98 11.87 24.64
CA VAL A 247 -14.19 10.44 24.42
C VAL A 247 -15.41 10.18 23.52
N GLU A 248 -16.37 11.11 23.41
CA GLU A 248 -17.50 10.96 22.49
C GLU A 248 -17.05 10.89 21.03
N LEU A 249 -15.90 11.51 20.70
CA LEU A 249 -15.30 11.41 19.36
C LEU A 249 -14.84 9.99 19.00
N SER A 250 -14.73 9.06 19.95
CA SER A 250 -14.44 7.66 19.65
C SER A 250 -15.57 6.97 18.85
N ALA A 251 -16.79 7.54 18.89
CA ALA A 251 -17.94 7.10 18.10
C ALA A 251 -18.31 8.10 16.97
N ASP A 252 -17.58 9.22 16.84
CA ASP A 252 -17.86 10.24 15.84
C ASP A 252 -17.44 9.78 14.43
N PRO A 253 -18.33 9.84 13.42
CA PRO A 253 -18.01 9.40 12.06
C PRO A 253 -16.86 10.18 11.39
N ILE A 254 -16.65 11.45 11.73
CA ILE A 254 -15.57 12.26 11.16
C ILE A 254 -14.23 11.83 11.76
N ALA A 255 -14.15 11.66 13.08
CA ALA A 255 -12.98 11.14 13.78
C ALA A 255 -12.62 9.73 13.32
N LEU A 256 -13.60 8.85 13.13
CA LEU A 256 -13.39 7.49 12.60
C LEU A 256 -12.98 7.48 11.12
N ARG A 257 -13.45 8.43 10.31
CA ARG A 257 -12.91 8.66 8.95
C ARG A 257 -11.46 9.13 8.98
N CYS A 258 -11.11 10.02 9.90
CA CYS A 258 -9.73 10.44 10.10
C CYS A 258 -8.84 9.24 10.46
N ALA A 259 -9.30 8.41 11.40
CA ALA A 259 -8.60 7.18 11.79
C ALA A 259 -8.38 6.22 10.62
N LEU A 260 -9.38 6.06 9.75
CA LEU A 260 -9.27 5.24 8.55
C LEU A 260 -8.21 5.81 7.60
N LEU A 261 -8.31 7.09 7.22
CA LEU A 261 -7.36 7.72 6.30
C LEU A 261 -5.93 7.70 6.85
N PHE A 262 -5.74 8.00 8.13
CA PHE A 262 -4.44 7.89 8.78
C PHE A 262 -3.90 6.45 8.71
N THR A 263 -4.73 5.44 8.98
CA THR A 263 -4.31 4.04 8.94
C THR A 263 -3.89 3.62 7.54
N LEU A 264 -4.67 3.99 6.51
CA LEU A 264 -4.35 3.71 5.10
C LEU A 264 -3.06 4.38 4.68
N LEU A 265 -2.89 5.65 5.02
CA LEU A 265 -1.70 6.44 4.68
C LEU A 265 -0.46 5.91 5.39
N GLY A 266 -0.55 5.65 6.69
CA GLY A 266 0.56 5.18 7.52
C GLY A 266 1.01 3.77 7.18
N ALA A 267 0.09 2.84 6.90
CA ALA A 267 0.43 1.45 6.57
C ALA A 267 1.30 1.30 5.32
N TRP A 268 1.15 2.22 4.36
CA TRP A 268 1.84 2.19 3.06
C TRP A 268 2.72 3.42 2.83
N SER A 269 3.07 4.14 3.90
CA SER A 269 3.79 5.42 3.81
C SER A 269 5.22 5.29 3.28
N GLY A 270 5.83 4.09 3.37
CA GLY A 270 7.26 3.90 3.16
C GLY A 270 8.14 4.49 4.27
N ASP A 271 7.55 4.90 5.40
CA ASP A 271 8.25 5.35 6.59
C ASP A 271 8.05 4.32 7.71
N LYS A 272 9.17 3.84 8.28
CA LYS A 272 9.15 2.77 9.28
C LYS A 272 8.20 3.05 10.45
N TRP A 273 8.29 4.22 11.05
CA TRP A 273 7.55 4.51 12.28
C TRP A 273 6.08 4.76 12.02
N GLN A 274 5.76 5.41 10.89
CA GLN A 274 4.37 5.56 10.47
C GLN A 274 3.72 4.19 10.19
N MET A 275 4.43 3.26 9.54
CA MET A 275 3.92 1.90 9.29
C MET A 275 3.63 1.15 10.58
N ASP A 276 4.57 1.13 11.53
CA ASP A 276 4.40 0.43 12.81
C ASP A 276 3.25 1.01 13.63
N ILE A 277 3.20 2.34 13.77
CA ILE A 277 2.18 3.00 14.59
C ILE A 277 0.80 2.85 13.95
N ALA A 278 0.68 2.97 12.62
CA ALA A 278 -0.59 2.78 11.92
C ALA A 278 -1.14 1.36 12.14
N MET A 279 -0.29 0.34 12.06
CA MET A 279 -0.71 -1.05 12.32
C MET A 279 -1.14 -1.26 13.77
N GLY A 280 -0.44 -0.67 14.74
CA GLY A 280 -0.82 -0.72 16.15
C GLY A 280 -2.15 0.00 16.44
N GLN A 281 -2.30 1.22 15.92
CA GLN A 281 -3.51 2.03 16.13
C GLN A 281 -4.72 1.51 15.35
N ARG A 282 -4.52 0.78 14.24
CA ARG A 282 -5.61 0.10 13.51
C ARG A 282 -6.45 -0.79 14.43
N GLY A 283 -5.81 -1.58 15.30
CA GLY A 283 -6.51 -2.45 16.25
C GLY A 283 -7.36 -1.64 17.24
N MET A 284 -6.80 -0.56 17.78
CA MET A 284 -7.51 0.37 18.67
C MET A 284 -8.74 0.99 17.99
N TYR A 285 -8.59 1.52 16.78
CA TYR A 285 -9.69 2.15 16.05
C TYR A 285 -10.78 1.14 15.62
N LEU A 286 -10.40 -0.09 15.28
CA LEU A 286 -11.37 -1.17 15.04
C LEU A 286 -12.18 -1.49 16.29
N SER A 287 -11.54 -1.53 17.47
CA SER A 287 -12.25 -1.70 18.74
C SER A 287 -13.19 -0.52 19.03
N MET A 288 -12.76 0.72 18.77
CA MET A 288 -13.63 1.90 18.90
C MET A 288 -14.87 1.78 18.00
N LEU A 289 -14.67 1.44 16.72
CA LEU A 289 -15.76 1.29 15.76
C LEU A 289 -16.73 0.17 16.16
N LYS A 290 -16.22 -0.96 16.68
CA LYS A 290 -17.03 -2.04 17.23
C LYS A 290 -17.84 -1.58 18.45
N HIS A 291 -17.20 -0.93 19.42
CA HIS A 291 -17.84 -0.50 20.66
C HIS A 291 -18.82 0.67 20.45
N ALA A 292 -18.63 1.47 19.40
CA ALA A 292 -19.59 2.47 18.95
C ALA A 292 -20.87 1.85 18.33
N GLY A 293 -20.94 0.51 18.23
CA GLY A 293 -22.08 -0.21 17.64
C GLY A 293 -22.16 -0.10 16.12
N MET A 294 -21.11 0.39 15.45
CA MET A 294 -21.13 0.59 14.00
C MET A 294 -21.07 -0.72 13.21
N LEU A 295 -20.63 -1.81 13.83
CA LEU A 295 -20.64 -3.16 13.24
C LEU A 295 -21.94 -3.93 13.51
N GLU A 296 -22.86 -3.38 14.31
CA GLU A 296 -24.09 -4.08 14.66
C GLU A 296 -25.06 -4.16 13.46
N PRO A 297 -25.78 -5.28 13.30
CA PRO A 297 -26.78 -5.43 12.25
C PRO A 297 -27.78 -4.27 12.24
N GLN A 298 -27.87 -3.61 11.09
CA GLN A 298 -28.70 -2.42 10.92
C GLN A 298 -30.09 -2.79 10.35
N PRO A 299 -31.20 -2.19 10.85
CA PRO A 299 -32.55 -2.45 10.30
C PRO A 299 -32.67 -2.03 8.82
N SER A 300 -33.68 -2.53 8.09
CA SER A 300 -33.84 -2.22 6.65
C SER A 300 -33.80 -0.71 6.35
N MET A 301 -33.16 -0.33 5.23
CA MET A 301 -33.02 1.06 4.76
C MET A 301 -34.24 1.56 3.97
N ILE A 302 -35.26 0.73 3.74
CA ILE A 302 -36.45 1.11 2.98
C ILE A 302 -37.25 2.13 3.81
N PRO A 303 -37.37 3.40 3.35
CA PRO A 303 -38.17 4.39 4.07
C PRO A 303 -39.62 3.95 4.11
N THR A 304 -40.22 3.90 5.29
CA THR A 304 -41.68 3.81 5.42
C THR A 304 -42.27 5.19 5.14
N PHE A 305 -42.83 5.35 3.95
CA PHE A 305 -43.48 6.59 3.54
C PHE A 305 -44.81 6.75 4.29
N ASN A 306 -44.75 7.44 5.43
CA ASN A 306 -45.92 7.85 6.19
C ASN A 306 -46.23 9.32 5.83
N ASN A 307 -47.49 9.67 5.59
CA ASN A 307 -47.93 11.02 5.19
C ASN A 307 -47.57 12.16 6.17
N THR A 308 -46.94 11.85 7.30
CA THR A 308 -46.63 12.77 8.41
C THR A 308 -45.17 13.22 8.47
N THR A 309 -44.25 12.56 7.75
CA THR A 309 -42.81 12.89 7.81
C THR A 309 -42.36 13.66 6.56
N SER A 310 -41.61 14.75 6.76
CA SER A 310 -41.02 15.51 5.65
C SER A 310 -40.05 14.63 4.86
N THR A 311 -40.21 14.61 3.54
CA THR A 311 -39.33 13.88 2.60
C THR A 311 -37.87 14.32 2.73
N GLU A 312 -37.61 15.60 3.02
CA GLU A 312 -36.27 16.15 3.23
C GLU A 312 -35.59 15.58 4.48
N LEU A 313 -36.34 15.41 5.57
CA LEU A 313 -35.82 14.80 6.80
C LEU A 313 -35.47 13.33 6.57
N GLN A 314 -36.33 12.59 5.88
CA GLN A 314 -36.06 11.20 5.52
C GLN A 314 -34.84 11.06 4.60
N TRP A 315 -34.69 11.96 3.63
CA TRP A 315 -33.53 12.01 2.73
C TRP A 315 -32.21 12.26 3.50
N ARG A 316 -32.19 13.24 4.41
CA ARG A 316 -31.00 13.51 5.25
C ARG A 316 -30.64 12.34 6.17
N SER A 317 -31.65 11.70 6.78
CA SER A 317 -31.42 10.50 7.60
C SER A 317 -30.87 9.34 6.77
N TRP A 318 -31.34 9.18 5.53
CA TRP A 318 -30.80 8.18 4.62
C TRP A 318 -29.34 8.50 4.24
N LEU A 319 -29.02 9.75 3.90
CA LEU A 319 -27.65 10.19 3.56
C LEU A 319 -26.65 9.95 4.70
N HIS A 320 -27.06 10.19 5.95
CA HIS A 320 -26.23 9.95 7.14
C HIS A 320 -26.00 8.45 7.41
N ARG A 321 -26.95 7.60 7.01
CA ARG A 321 -26.93 6.14 7.23
C ARG A 321 -26.19 5.35 6.15
N GLU A 322 -26.42 5.70 4.89
CA GLU A 322 -25.35 5.69 3.89
C GLU A 322 -24.18 6.56 4.43
N ALA A 323 -23.00 6.78 3.86
CA ALA A 323 -21.88 7.42 4.58
C ALA A 323 -21.35 6.65 5.82
N GLN A 324 -22.15 6.35 6.86
CA GLN A 324 -21.85 5.43 7.95
C GLN A 324 -21.67 4.00 7.45
N ASN A 325 -22.63 3.46 6.69
CA ASN A 325 -22.50 2.12 6.12
C ASN A 325 -21.26 2.00 5.22
N ARG A 326 -21.02 2.98 4.34
CA ARG A 326 -19.78 3.04 3.55
C ARG A 326 -18.54 3.09 4.41
N LEU A 327 -18.52 3.86 5.49
CA LEU A 327 -17.38 3.91 6.39
C LEU A 327 -17.11 2.51 6.97
N VAL A 328 -18.13 1.84 7.47
CA VAL A 328 -18.03 0.47 8.03
C VAL A 328 -17.55 -0.53 6.98
N TYR A 329 -18.13 -0.51 5.78
CA TYR A 329 -17.66 -1.34 4.67
C TYR A 329 -16.22 -1.03 4.30
N ASN A 330 -15.77 0.21 4.29
CA ASN A 330 -14.36 0.54 4.04
C ASN A 330 -13.42 0.08 5.15
N TRP A 331 -13.92 -0.16 6.37
CA TRP A 331 -13.15 -0.75 7.47
C TRP A 331 -13.09 -2.29 7.42
N VAL A 332 -14.15 -2.94 6.93
CA VAL A 332 -14.37 -4.40 7.05
C VAL A 332 -14.26 -5.13 5.70
N MET A 333 -14.63 -4.49 4.60
CA MET A 333 -14.78 -5.10 3.29
C MET A 333 -13.90 -4.47 2.23
N GLU A 334 -13.35 -5.37 1.43
CA GLU A 334 -12.97 -5.13 0.06
C GLU A 334 -14.23 -5.30 -0.81
N ASN A 335 -14.61 -4.23 -1.50
CA ASN A 335 -15.84 -4.15 -2.28
C ASN A 335 -15.84 -5.18 -3.45
N PRO A 336 -16.90 -5.97 -3.68
CA PRO A 336 -16.88 -6.96 -4.77
C PRO A 336 -17.05 -6.44 -6.22
N ASN A 337 -17.51 -5.19 -6.44
CA ASN A 337 -17.89 -4.72 -7.77
C ASN A 337 -17.20 -3.39 -8.16
N CYS A 338 -16.65 -3.28 -9.39
CA CYS A 338 -15.77 -2.20 -9.93
C CYS A 338 -14.28 -2.38 -9.53
N PRO A 339 -13.24 -1.61 -9.98
CA PRO A 339 -11.77 -1.87 -9.95
C PRO A 339 -11.17 -2.68 -8.78
N VAL A 340 -11.84 -2.62 -7.64
CA VAL A 340 -11.76 -3.58 -6.55
C VAL A 340 -11.81 -5.05 -6.98
N THR A 341 -12.51 -5.47 -8.05
CA THR A 341 -12.45 -6.86 -8.55
C THR A 341 -11.01 -7.28 -8.89
N ARG A 342 -10.23 -6.42 -9.56
CA ARG A 342 -8.82 -6.73 -9.85
C ARG A 342 -7.98 -6.77 -8.58
N CYS A 343 -8.27 -5.90 -7.61
CA CYS A 343 -7.62 -5.92 -6.31
C CYS A 343 -7.93 -7.20 -5.53
N ASN A 344 -9.21 -7.60 -5.48
CA ASN A 344 -9.69 -8.82 -4.85
C ASN A 344 -9.10 -10.05 -5.54
N MET A 345 -8.94 -10.02 -6.87
CA MET A 345 -8.26 -11.10 -7.60
C MET A 345 -6.76 -11.15 -7.27
N VAL A 346 -6.08 -10.00 -7.15
CA VAL A 346 -4.69 -9.97 -6.66
C VAL A 346 -4.61 -10.56 -5.26
N LEU A 347 -5.54 -10.18 -4.37
CA LEU A 347 -5.56 -10.63 -2.99
C LEU A 347 -5.91 -12.11 -2.87
N TYR A 348 -6.84 -12.60 -3.70
CA TYR A 348 -7.09 -14.04 -3.88
C TYR A 348 -5.79 -14.76 -4.20
N HIS A 349 -5.02 -14.29 -5.20
CA HIS A 349 -3.73 -14.91 -5.51
C HIS A 349 -2.70 -14.78 -4.37
N LEU A 350 -2.68 -13.67 -3.63
CA LEU A 350 -1.81 -13.53 -2.45
C LEU A 350 -2.21 -14.48 -1.30
N ILE A 351 -3.50 -14.77 -1.14
CA ILE A 351 -4.04 -15.74 -0.19
C ILE A 351 -3.68 -17.16 -0.65
N SER A 352 -3.88 -17.49 -1.93
CA SER A 352 -3.47 -18.80 -2.48
C SER A 352 -1.96 -19.00 -2.35
N LEU A 353 -1.15 -17.96 -2.61
CA LEU A 353 0.30 -18.00 -2.34
C LEU A 353 0.62 -18.26 -0.87
N HIS A 354 -0.21 -17.81 0.08
CA HIS A 354 -0.03 -18.14 1.50
C HIS A 354 -0.26 -19.62 1.80
N ALA A 355 -1.16 -20.29 1.06
CA ALA A 355 -1.43 -21.71 1.22
C ALA A 355 -0.30 -22.59 0.64
N VAL A 356 0.40 -22.12 -0.39
CA VAL A 356 1.41 -22.92 -1.12
C VAL A 356 2.87 -22.50 -0.84
N THR A 357 3.08 -21.44 -0.05
CA THR A 357 4.43 -20.96 0.32
C THR A 357 4.53 -20.58 1.80
N ASN A 358 5.74 -20.70 2.36
CA ASN A 358 6.11 -20.14 3.65
C ASN A 358 6.92 -18.85 3.45
N PHE A 359 6.20 -17.73 3.35
CA PHE A 359 6.83 -16.44 3.09
C PHE A 359 7.87 -15.99 4.15
N PRO A 360 7.64 -16.22 5.46
CA PRO A 360 8.68 -16.00 6.46
C PRO A 360 9.99 -16.77 6.19
N GLU A 361 9.93 -18.04 5.79
CA GLU A 361 11.12 -18.82 5.41
C GLU A 361 11.80 -18.27 4.14
N ILE A 362 11.01 -17.81 3.16
CA ILE A 362 11.52 -17.13 1.96
C ILE A 362 12.33 -15.90 2.33
N GLU A 363 11.82 -15.03 3.20
CA GLU A 363 12.57 -13.85 3.61
C GLU A 363 13.79 -14.23 4.48
N ARG A 364 13.72 -15.28 5.31
CA ARG A 364 14.88 -15.81 6.05
C ARG A 364 15.98 -16.31 5.12
N LEU A 365 15.61 -17.02 4.05
CA LEU A 365 16.53 -17.44 3.01
C LEU A 365 17.14 -16.21 2.32
N ALA A 366 16.32 -15.24 1.90
CA ALA A 366 16.80 -14.02 1.26
C ALA A 366 17.87 -13.28 2.08
N ARG A 367 17.69 -13.24 3.41
CA ARG A 367 18.64 -12.68 4.38
C ARG A 367 19.82 -13.59 4.73
N ARG A 368 19.83 -14.83 4.23
CA ARG A 368 20.81 -15.88 4.54
C ARG A 368 20.91 -16.19 6.03
N GLU A 369 19.79 -16.13 6.75
CA GLU A 369 19.78 -16.47 8.16
C GLU A 369 20.19 -17.93 8.35
N ASN A 370 21.30 -18.16 9.05
CA ASN A 370 21.88 -19.48 9.31
C ASN A 370 22.22 -20.29 8.04
N PHE A 371 22.45 -19.64 6.90
CA PHE A 371 22.74 -20.31 5.62
C PHE A 371 24.25 -20.56 5.46
N ASP A 372 24.63 -21.80 5.19
CA ASP A 372 26.01 -22.29 5.05
C ASP A 372 26.60 -22.07 3.65
N GLY A 373 25.79 -21.65 2.68
CA GLY A 373 26.21 -21.35 1.32
C GLY A 373 26.17 -22.54 0.36
N SER A 374 25.86 -23.75 0.84
CA SER A 374 25.86 -24.96 0.02
C SER A 374 24.60 -25.09 -0.84
N TYR A 375 24.74 -25.65 -2.05
CA TYR A 375 23.61 -26.01 -2.91
C TYR A 375 22.67 -27.03 -2.26
N TRP A 376 23.21 -27.94 -1.46
CA TRP A 376 22.41 -28.92 -0.71
C TRP A 376 21.47 -28.25 0.29
N GLU A 377 21.97 -27.31 1.10
CA GLU A 377 21.11 -26.57 2.04
C GLU A 377 20.09 -25.71 1.29
N LEU A 378 20.47 -25.12 0.15
CA LEU A 378 19.57 -24.35 -0.70
C LEU A 378 18.38 -25.19 -1.19
N SER A 379 18.64 -26.43 -1.63
CA SER A 379 17.63 -27.40 -2.03
C SER A 379 16.74 -27.86 -0.87
N LEU A 380 17.29 -27.99 0.34
CA LEU A 380 16.50 -28.30 1.54
C LEU A 380 15.60 -27.14 1.97
N ARG A 381 16.11 -25.90 1.91
CA ARG A 381 15.36 -24.68 2.26
C ARG A 381 14.26 -24.38 1.26
N HIS A 382 14.48 -24.64 -0.03
CA HIS A 382 13.45 -24.53 -1.08
C HIS A 382 12.18 -25.28 -0.69
N LYS A 383 12.32 -26.54 -0.26
CA LYS A 383 11.19 -27.39 0.18
C LYS A 383 10.46 -26.86 1.42
N ARG A 384 11.10 -26.02 2.24
CA ARG A 384 10.45 -25.33 3.37
C ARG A 384 9.75 -24.04 2.93
N CYS A 385 10.21 -23.44 1.84
CA CYS A 385 9.72 -22.18 1.29
C CYS A 385 8.52 -22.37 0.35
N ILE A 386 8.54 -23.39 -0.51
CA ILE A 386 7.56 -23.60 -1.58
C ILE A 386 7.09 -25.05 -1.53
N TYR A 387 5.79 -25.25 -1.32
CA TYR A 387 5.17 -26.58 -1.16
C TYR A 387 4.63 -27.13 -2.48
N GLN A 388 4.03 -26.25 -3.28
CA GLN A 388 3.50 -26.57 -4.61
C GLN A 388 4.05 -25.56 -5.60
N ARG A 389 5.06 -25.97 -6.36
CA ARG A 389 5.83 -25.04 -7.18
C ARG A 389 4.99 -24.47 -8.31
N GLU A 390 4.34 -25.32 -9.09
CA GLU A 390 3.61 -24.92 -10.30
C GLU A 390 2.47 -23.97 -9.94
N GLU A 391 1.74 -24.24 -8.86
CA GLU A 391 0.72 -23.33 -8.31
C GLU A 391 1.33 -22.01 -7.83
N ALA A 392 2.47 -22.04 -7.12
CA ALA A 392 3.14 -20.83 -6.66
C ALA A 392 3.59 -19.94 -7.82
N VAL A 393 4.21 -20.53 -8.85
CA VAL A 393 4.66 -19.81 -10.05
C VAL A 393 3.48 -19.22 -10.81
N PHE A 394 2.41 -20.00 -10.99
CA PHE A 394 1.19 -19.53 -11.63
C PHE A 394 0.58 -18.34 -10.90
N HIS A 395 0.36 -18.45 -9.58
CA HIS A 395 -0.22 -17.36 -8.80
C HIS A 395 0.66 -16.10 -8.79
N CYS A 396 1.99 -16.24 -8.77
CA CYS A 396 2.89 -15.10 -8.94
C CYS A 396 2.70 -14.42 -10.30
N GLY A 397 2.60 -15.21 -11.38
CA GLY A 397 2.28 -14.71 -12.72
C GLY A 397 0.96 -13.94 -12.77
N GLN A 398 -0.09 -14.46 -12.14
CA GLN A 398 -1.39 -13.79 -12.10
C GLN A 398 -1.37 -12.48 -11.30
N VAL A 399 -0.59 -12.40 -10.21
CA VAL A 399 -0.36 -11.13 -9.50
C VAL A 399 0.22 -10.09 -10.45
N PHE A 400 1.26 -10.43 -11.23
CA PHE A 400 1.84 -9.51 -12.20
C PHE A 400 0.87 -9.13 -13.32
N ARG A 401 0.13 -10.09 -13.86
CA ARG A 401 -0.89 -9.86 -14.89
C ARG A 401 -1.92 -8.83 -14.44
N LEU A 402 -2.49 -9.05 -13.26
CA LEU A 402 -3.54 -8.18 -12.72
C LEU A 402 -3.01 -6.79 -12.37
N LEU A 403 -1.82 -6.68 -11.78
CA LEU A 403 -1.18 -5.40 -11.50
C LEU A 403 -0.86 -4.62 -12.78
N ARG A 404 -0.44 -5.30 -13.86
CA ARG A 404 -0.19 -4.69 -15.16
C ARG A 404 -1.46 -4.15 -15.82
N GLN A 405 -2.60 -4.82 -15.61
CA GLN A 405 -3.91 -4.39 -16.09
C GLN A 405 -4.49 -3.20 -15.31
N MET A 406 -3.90 -2.82 -14.17
CA MET A 406 -4.27 -1.61 -13.45
C MET A 406 -3.56 -0.39 -14.05
N PRO A 407 -4.26 0.73 -14.29
CA PRO A 407 -3.64 1.99 -14.70
C PRO A 407 -2.52 2.38 -13.74
N ALA A 408 -1.36 2.76 -14.27
CA ALA A 408 -0.16 3.01 -13.47
C ALA A 408 -0.36 4.12 -12.42
N ASP A 409 -1.25 5.06 -12.71
CA ASP A 409 -1.61 6.20 -11.88
C ASP A 409 -2.77 5.93 -10.89
N ARG A 410 -3.41 4.76 -11.00
CA ARG A 410 -4.53 4.32 -10.15
C ARG A 410 -4.27 2.98 -9.48
N ARG A 411 -3.02 2.60 -9.25
CA ARG A 411 -2.69 1.39 -8.50
C ARG A 411 -2.94 1.60 -7.00
N PRO A 412 -3.44 0.59 -6.26
CA PRO A 412 -3.60 0.68 -4.80
C PRO A 412 -2.26 0.94 -4.11
N ALA A 413 -2.24 1.67 -2.99
CA ALA A 413 -0.99 2.01 -2.29
C ALA A 413 -0.10 0.79 -1.92
N TRP A 414 -0.70 -0.40 -1.79
CA TRP A 414 -0.03 -1.66 -1.46
C TRP A 414 0.50 -2.45 -2.66
N TRP A 415 0.27 -2.00 -3.90
CA TRP A 415 0.57 -2.76 -5.12
C TRP A 415 2.04 -3.22 -5.21
N SER A 416 2.97 -2.37 -4.78
CA SER A 416 4.41 -2.65 -4.78
C SER A 416 4.79 -3.73 -3.76
N ALA A 417 4.04 -3.85 -2.66
CA ALA A 417 4.21 -4.93 -1.69
C ALA A 417 3.70 -6.27 -2.24
N ALA A 418 2.61 -6.27 -3.02
CA ALA A 418 2.14 -7.45 -3.74
C ALA A 418 3.17 -7.91 -4.80
N LEU A 419 3.70 -6.95 -5.58
CA LEU A 419 4.78 -7.18 -6.53
C LEU A 419 6.00 -7.80 -5.84
N TYR A 420 6.43 -7.22 -4.72
CA TYR A 420 7.55 -7.72 -3.92
C TYR A 420 7.35 -9.17 -3.48
N ARG A 421 6.16 -9.50 -2.96
CA ARG A 421 5.86 -10.85 -2.49
C ARG A 421 5.94 -11.88 -3.61
N ALA A 422 5.31 -11.62 -4.75
CA ALA A 422 5.38 -12.48 -5.92
C ALA A 422 6.83 -12.61 -6.44
N THR A 423 7.58 -11.51 -6.47
CA THR A 423 8.98 -11.49 -6.90
C THR A 423 9.87 -12.36 -6.02
N LEU A 424 9.73 -12.26 -4.69
CA LEU A 424 10.56 -13.03 -3.75
C LEU A 424 10.30 -14.54 -3.81
N ILE A 425 9.05 -14.93 -4.07
CA ILE A 425 8.68 -16.33 -4.29
C ILE A 425 9.34 -16.87 -5.57
N LEU A 426 9.20 -16.17 -6.69
CA LEU A 426 9.86 -16.57 -7.94
C LEU A 426 11.38 -16.54 -7.84
N TRP A 427 11.94 -15.54 -7.16
CA TRP A 427 13.38 -15.45 -6.91
C TRP A 427 13.86 -16.66 -6.09
N THR A 428 13.10 -17.07 -5.08
CA THR A 428 13.41 -18.27 -4.28
C THR A 428 13.31 -19.56 -5.09
N ASP A 429 12.33 -19.69 -5.99
CA ASP A 429 12.30 -20.84 -6.91
C ASP A 429 13.53 -20.85 -7.83
N SER A 430 13.87 -19.68 -8.39
CA SER A 430 14.98 -19.55 -9.35
C SER A 430 16.34 -19.86 -8.74
N ILE A 431 16.58 -19.47 -7.48
CA ILE A 431 17.90 -19.64 -6.87
C ILE A 431 18.20 -21.09 -6.55
N SER A 432 17.19 -21.86 -6.14
CA SER A 432 17.33 -23.29 -5.87
C SER A 432 17.68 -24.11 -7.12
N ARG A 433 17.43 -23.56 -8.32
CA ARG A 433 17.77 -24.18 -9.61
C ARG A 433 19.22 -23.97 -10.03
N LEU A 434 19.99 -23.20 -9.27
CA LEU A 434 21.43 -23.13 -9.43
C LEU A 434 22.13 -24.42 -8.99
N ASP A 435 21.47 -25.28 -8.21
CA ASP A 435 21.99 -26.60 -7.84
C ASP A 435 22.22 -27.46 -9.11
N PRO A 436 23.46 -27.89 -9.38
CA PRO A 436 23.80 -28.68 -10.57
C PRO A 436 23.00 -29.98 -10.72
N ASN A 437 22.53 -30.57 -9.61
CA ASN A 437 21.73 -31.80 -9.66
C ASN A 437 20.39 -31.59 -10.37
N PHE A 438 19.76 -30.41 -10.19
CA PHE A 438 18.54 -30.05 -10.91
C PHE A 438 18.80 -29.84 -12.40
N GLN A 439 19.98 -29.31 -12.76
CA GLN A 439 20.38 -29.12 -14.16
C GLN A 439 20.64 -30.45 -14.88
N ILE A 440 21.18 -31.45 -14.16
CA ILE A 440 21.40 -32.81 -14.69
C ILE A 440 20.06 -33.50 -14.91
N GLN A 441 19.14 -33.43 -13.95
CA GLN A 441 17.81 -34.03 -14.06
C GLN A 441 17.01 -33.44 -15.25
N LYS A 442 17.12 -32.12 -15.47
CA LYS A 442 16.56 -31.44 -16.65
C LYS A 442 17.15 -31.96 -17.97
N ARG A 443 18.43 -32.37 -18.01
CA ARG A 443 19.07 -32.90 -19.23
C ARG A 443 18.70 -34.36 -19.51
N GLU A 444 18.43 -35.15 -18.49
CA GLU A 444 18.07 -36.57 -18.61
C GLU A 444 16.59 -36.77 -18.98
N ASP A 445 15.69 -35.88 -18.55
CA ASP A 445 14.24 -35.95 -18.84
C ASP A 445 13.86 -35.40 -20.24
N HIS A 446 14.77 -34.76 -20.97
CA HIS A 446 14.48 -34.17 -22.29
C HIS A 446 14.88 -35.07 -23.47
N SER A 447 13.88 -35.73 -24.06
CA SER A 447 13.83 -35.93 -25.52
C SER A 447 13.62 -34.56 -26.21
N PRO A 448 14.01 -34.35 -27.49
CA PRO A 448 14.01 -33.04 -28.15
C PRO A 448 12.60 -32.59 -28.56
N VAL A 449 11.66 -32.57 -27.61
CA VAL A 449 10.38 -31.87 -27.75
C VAL A 449 10.65 -30.44 -27.32
N THR A 450 10.42 -29.49 -28.23
CA THR A 450 10.38 -28.05 -27.92
C THR A 450 9.39 -27.85 -26.77
N SER A 451 9.89 -27.65 -25.56
CA SER A 451 9.04 -27.36 -24.40
C SER A 451 8.35 -26.03 -24.64
N ASN A 452 7.01 -26.05 -24.75
CA ASN A 452 6.22 -24.85 -25.00
C ASN A 452 6.35 -23.90 -23.81
N ALA A 453 6.71 -22.65 -24.08
CA ALA A 453 6.76 -21.60 -23.08
C ALA A 453 5.33 -21.21 -22.68
N VAL A 454 5.07 -21.10 -21.38
CA VAL A 454 3.77 -20.75 -20.81
C VAL A 454 3.90 -19.39 -20.12
N ALA A 455 3.36 -18.34 -20.75
CA ALA A 455 3.40 -16.98 -20.21
C ALA A 455 2.38 -16.82 -19.06
N VAL A 456 2.80 -17.19 -17.84
CA VAL A 456 1.92 -17.22 -16.65
C VAL A 456 1.43 -15.84 -16.21
N ASP A 457 2.00 -14.77 -16.76
CA ASP A 457 1.59 -13.37 -16.55
C ASP A 457 0.73 -12.79 -17.68
N GLN A 458 0.30 -13.63 -18.63
CA GLN A 458 -0.57 -13.25 -19.76
C GLN A 458 -1.78 -14.17 -19.87
N LEU A 459 -1.61 -15.46 -19.59
CA LEU A 459 -2.64 -16.49 -19.74
C LEU A 459 -3.47 -16.65 -18.46
N THR A 460 -4.74 -17.02 -18.60
CA THR A 460 -5.64 -17.36 -17.48
C THR A 460 -5.68 -18.88 -17.24
N LEU A 461 -6.35 -19.33 -16.18
CA LEU A 461 -6.51 -20.76 -15.88
C LEU A 461 -7.22 -21.55 -16.99
N GLU A 462 -8.01 -20.87 -17.83
CA GLU A 462 -8.78 -21.49 -18.90
C GLU A 462 -7.92 -21.87 -20.11
N ASP A 463 -6.70 -21.33 -20.20
CA ASP A 463 -5.79 -21.67 -21.29
C ASP A 463 -5.31 -23.13 -21.18
N PRO A 464 -5.44 -23.94 -22.24
CA PRO A 464 -5.01 -25.34 -22.22
C PRO A 464 -3.53 -25.55 -21.85
N SER A 465 -2.67 -24.58 -22.15
CA SER A 465 -1.24 -24.62 -21.85
C SER A 465 -0.99 -24.39 -20.36
N VAL A 466 -1.79 -23.52 -19.72
CA VAL A 466 -1.77 -23.32 -18.26
C VAL A 466 -2.29 -24.56 -17.56
N TYR A 467 -3.36 -25.18 -18.08
CA TYR A 467 -3.89 -26.44 -17.56
C TYR A 467 -2.87 -27.59 -17.71
N ALA A 468 -2.18 -27.69 -18.85
CA ALA A 468 -1.11 -28.67 -19.04
C ALA A 468 0.07 -28.44 -18.09
N TYR A 469 0.46 -27.17 -17.86
CA TYR A 469 1.53 -26.81 -16.95
C TYR A 469 1.23 -27.20 -15.50
N LEU A 470 0.06 -26.81 -15.00
CA LEU A 470 -0.31 -26.99 -13.59
C LEU A 470 -0.67 -28.45 -13.24
N TRP A 471 -1.39 -29.17 -14.10
CA TRP A 471 -1.89 -30.52 -13.78
C TRP A 471 -1.04 -31.66 -14.36
N HIS A 472 -0.27 -31.38 -15.41
CA HIS A 472 0.53 -32.40 -16.11
C HIS A 472 2.03 -32.12 -16.09
N ASN A 473 2.47 -31.05 -15.41
CA ASN A 473 3.87 -30.58 -15.39
C ASN A 473 4.46 -30.39 -16.80
N ASN A 474 3.61 -30.04 -17.77
CA ASN A 474 3.99 -29.91 -19.17
C ASN A 474 4.06 -28.43 -19.58
N GLY A 475 5.26 -27.95 -19.89
CA GLY A 475 5.53 -26.57 -20.29
C GLY A 475 6.56 -25.89 -19.37
N VAL A 476 7.15 -24.80 -19.85
CA VAL A 476 8.11 -23.99 -19.08
C VAL A 476 7.50 -22.63 -18.81
N ALA A 477 7.22 -22.33 -17.55
CA ALA A 477 6.66 -21.04 -17.16
C ALA A 477 7.67 -19.90 -17.44
N VAL A 478 7.17 -18.81 -18.01
CA VAL A 478 7.92 -17.59 -18.30
C VAL A 478 7.10 -16.37 -17.90
N LEU A 479 7.77 -15.24 -17.66
CA LEU A 479 7.10 -13.93 -17.62
C LEU A 479 7.35 -13.16 -18.92
N THR A 480 6.56 -12.13 -19.16
CA THR A 480 6.60 -11.33 -20.38
C THR A 480 7.00 -9.90 -20.03
N ARG A 481 8.04 -9.36 -20.68
CA ARG A 481 8.44 -7.96 -20.60
C ARG A 481 7.50 -7.09 -21.44
N MET A 482 7.54 -5.77 -21.25
CA MET A 482 6.74 -4.81 -22.03
C MET A 482 7.06 -4.83 -23.54
N ASP A 483 8.28 -5.21 -23.93
CA ASP A 483 8.68 -5.36 -25.33
C ASP A 483 8.24 -6.70 -25.95
N GLY A 484 7.50 -7.53 -25.20
CA GLY A 484 7.06 -8.86 -25.62
C GLY A 484 8.12 -9.95 -25.45
N SER A 485 9.34 -9.63 -25.04
CA SER A 485 10.37 -10.63 -24.76
C SER A 485 10.07 -11.42 -23.48
N THR A 486 10.53 -12.67 -23.42
CA THR A 486 10.34 -13.52 -22.25
C THR A 486 11.43 -13.29 -21.19
N VAL A 487 11.05 -13.52 -19.94
CA VAL A 487 11.93 -13.54 -18.77
C VAL A 487 12.11 -14.99 -18.35
N ASP A 488 13.36 -15.42 -18.23
CA ASP A 488 13.69 -16.76 -17.78
C ASP A 488 13.55 -16.86 -16.25
N LEU A 489 12.58 -17.64 -15.79
CA LEU A 489 12.30 -17.86 -14.38
C LEU A 489 13.33 -18.73 -13.68
N ASP A 490 14.21 -19.44 -14.41
CA ASP A 490 15.31 -20.19 -13.82
C ASP A 490 16.51 -19.28 -13.46
N LYS A 491 16.47 -17.99 -13.83
CA LYS A 491 17.56 -17.03 -13.58
C LYS A 491 17.18 -15.97 -12.54
N PRO A 492 17.77 -16.01 -11.32
CA PRO A 492 17.43 -15.08 -10.24
C PRO A 492 17.60 -13.60 -10.60
N THR A 493 18.65 -13.26 -11.35
CA THR A 493 18.93 -11.88 -11.77
C THR A 493 17.88 -11.36 -12.75
N GLU A 494 17.36 -12.20 -13.64
CA GLU A 494 16.30 -11.79 -14.59
C GLU A 494 14.99 -11.52 -13.85
N VAL A 495 14.63 -12.35 -12.86
CA VAL A 495 13.44 -12.16 -12.01
C VAL A 495 13.50 -10.82 -11.26
N LEU A 496 14.63 -10.52 -10.61
CA LEU A 496 14.80 -9.25 -9.88
C LEU A 496 14.78 -8.04 -10.83
N THR A 497 15.44 -8.15 -11.98
CA THR A 497 15.48 -7.08 -12.99
C THR A 497 14.08 -6.78 -13.54
N PHE A 498 13.28 -7.81 -13.80
CA PHE A 498 11.89 -7.67 -14.22
C PHE A 498 11.06 -6.87 -13.20
N ALA A 499 11.17 -7.20 -11.91
CA ALA A 499 10.44 -6.51 -10.85
C ALA A 499 10.89 -5.06 -10.68
N ILE A 500 12.21 -4.80 -10.72
CA ILE A 500 12.78 -3.44 -10.63
C ILE A 500 12.29 -2.58 -11.80
N LYS A 501 12.31 -3.11 -13.03
CA LYS A 501 11.79 -2.41 -14.21
C LYS A 501 10.29 -2.11 -14.10
N THR A 502 9.52 -3.06 -13.56
CA THR A 502 8.08 -2.86 -13.32
C THR A 502 7.79 -1.74 -12.30
N LEU A 503 8.68 -1.55 -11.32
CA LEU A 503 8.61 -0.41 -10.38
C LEU A 503 8.97 0.91 -11.05
N ASP A 504 9.95 0.91 -11.95
CA ASP A 504 10.41 2.11 -12.68
C ASP A 504 9.40 2.63 -13.70
N GLU A 505 8.61 1.74 -14.29
CA GLU A 505 7.55 2.09 -15.25
C GLU A 505 6.28 2.62 -14.57
N ALA A 506 6.19 2.58 -13.24
CA ALA A 506 5.03 3.03 -12.48
C ALA A 506 5.22 4.44 -11.91
N ILE A 507 4.12 5.08 -11.45
CA ILE A 507 4.25 6.33 -10.68
C ILE A 507 5.04 6.05 -9.40
N SER A 508 6.13 6.80 -9.21
CA SER A 508 7.01 6.65 -8.06
C SER A 508 6.28 7.01 -6.75
N THR A 509 6.31 6.07 -5.81
CA THR A 509 5.83 6.25 -4.43
C THR A 509 6.96 5.94 -3.46
N ARG A 510 6.92 6.49 -2.24
CA ARG A 510 7.98 6.26 -1.25
C ARG A 510 8.17 4.76 -0.95
N ILE A 511 7.07 4.01 -0.78
CA ILE A 511 7.12 2.57 -0.58
C ILE A 511 7.66 1.82 -1.79
N GLY A 512 7.24 2.17 -3.01
CA GLY A 512 7.74 1.58 -4.24
C GLY A 512 9.25 1.76 -4.42
N ASP A 513 9.75 2.97 -4.19
CA ASP A 513 11.17 3.29 -4.24
C ASP A 513 12.00 2.50 -3.20
N GLY A 514 11.49 2.36 -1.97
CA GLY A 514 12.15 1.58 -0.93
C GLY A 514 12.17 0.08 -1.25
N ILE A 515 11.09 -0.47 -1.82
CA ILE A 515 11.06 -1.85 -2.33
C ILE A 515 12.07 -2.02 -3.47
N LYS A 516 12.14 -1.08 -4.41
CA LYS A 516 13.13 -1.09 -5.50
C LYS A 516 14.55 -1.17 -4.94
N ARG A 517 14.91 -0.29 -3.99
CA ARG A 517 16.22 -0.31 -3.30
C ARG A 517 16.49 -1.65 -2.62
N LYS A 518 15.49 -2.22 -1.94
CA LYS A 518 15.63 -3.51 -1.28
C LYS A 518 15.90 -4.65 -2.24
N LEU A 519 15.21 -4.71 -3.38
CA LEU A 519 15.43 -5.72 -4.42
C LEU A 519 16.80 -5.58 -5.09
N MET A 520 17.25 -4.34 -5.33
CA MET A 520 18.62 -4.06 -5.83
C MET A 520 19.68 -4.57 -4.84
N THR A 521 19.53 -4.25 -3.55
CA THR A 521 20.43 -4.73 -2.49
C THR A 521 20.43 -6.25 -2.38
N LEU A 522 19.26 -6.90 -2.49
CA LEU A 522 19.16 -8.37 -2.50
C LEU A 522 19.96 -8.95 -3.67
N GLY A 523 19.80 -8.41 -4.87
CA GLY A 523 20.54 -8.83 -6.06
C GLY A 523 22.05 -8.69 -5.87
N SER A 524 22.52 -7.54 -5.35
CA SER A 524 23.94 -7.31 -5.05
C SER A 524 24.49 -8.32 -4.04
N ASN A 525 23.78 -8.54 -2.93
CA ASN A 525 24.18 -9.48 -1.89
C ASN A 525 24.34 -10.91 -2.42
N TRP A 526 23.45 -11.34 -3.33
CA TRP A 526 23.53 -12.69 -3.91
C TRP A 526 24.48 -12.82 -5.10
N SER A 527 24.71 -11.75 -5.85
CA SER A 527 25.66 -11.75 -6.97
C SER A 527 27.13 -11.79 -6.53
N ALA A 528 27.48 -11.13 -5.43
CA ALA A 528 28.86 -11.06 -4.92
C ALA A 528 29.40 -12.45 -4.51
N ASP A 529 28.53 -13.35 -4.05
CA ASP A 529 28.95 -14.65 -3.51
C ASP A 529 28.77 -15.83 -4.45
N ILE A 530 27.95 -15.72 -5.52
CA ILE A 530 27.99 -16.71 -6.62
C ILE A 530 29.39 -16.72 -7.25
N LEU A 531 30.08 -15.58 -7.26
CA LEU A 531 31.50 -15.48 -7.65
C LEU A 531 32.45 -16.09 -6.62
N GLY A 532 32.09 -16.09 -5.33
CA GLY A 532 32.86 -16.71 -4.24
C GLY A 532 32.77 -18.24 -4.25
N ALA A 533 31.59 -18.80 -4.54
CA ALA A 533 31.37 -20.24 -4.65
C ALA A 533 31.87 -20.86 -5.97
N ALA A 534 32.12 -20.04 -7.00
CA ALA A 534 32.79 -20.48 -8.24
C ALA A 534 34.32 -20.47 -8.14
N ALA A 535 34.89 -19.89 -7.07
CA ALA A 535 36.33 -19.75 -6.84
C ALA A 535 36.89 -20.73 -5.78
N ALA A 536 36.05 -21.60 -5.20
CA ALA A 536 36.41 -22.70 -4.31
C ALA A 536 35.95 -24.02 -4.92
#